data_AF-A0A1F4RMI6-F1
#
_entry.id   AF-A0A1F4RMI6-F1
#
_cell.length_a   1.000
_cell.length_b   1.000
_cell.length_c   1.000
_cell.angle_alpha   90.00
_cell.angle_beta   90.00
_cell.angle_gamma   90.00
#
_symmetry.space_group_name_H-M   'P 1'
#
loop_
_entity.id
_entity.type
_entity.pdbx_description
1 polymer ?
#
loop_
_entity_poly.entity_id
_entity_poly.type
_entity_poly.pdbx_seq_one_letter_code
_entity_poly.pdbx_strand_id
1 'polypeptide(L)'
;MNNKILLLIILCYFLFWTASVFADQVATDPSRIGVGARVLGMGKGYVGLADDLSGIFINPSALATVSNLQMTSMSGKFINEYNYVNFGAAVPTNFGGIGIGYVTSGISFLGISTTIEVIDGVRIVPVSSEGQTYSFNNSVFLLSWGRELEKISGLRMLNYFSVGATWKIFALNLSGPSLSGATASGSELDIALNYNPSTIFSAGLVIQNVLPGSTGGKITWANGTEENLSSIIKTGISFRLLGEEGLRRAGNHELILNLDYDFAPLRPALPTLIHTGLEWTPITFLSIRMGIDQDYVGSGVGLVPGDDFTAGVGLNLRQFRFDYAFHQYNKIAQNTTHYFSLTYGVTKDKYLEVKEESISVNLEEQGIVYSEVVTFEGELLTREIRTLSINDVEIPIRDRKFIATVRPRLGKNSFVIFGHNRRGEIVENKVVKMLRLKTFGDIGPGHWAKEPIEQIATLGVMEEVEAGLFMPDEELYRADALMDMLRVKKVATEEVVTSPFTDVKAKDWVAPFVAAGHKTELVKGYPDLTFRPWNSINRVEGVIMATRLSSLDEPDVQERPYEDIMGRYWAIKEITAAKQAGYLSFVLENFYPKQMLTRAEDAVILSKSKYVSKKIDEMMNWGEGY
;
A
#
# COMPACT_ATOMS: atom_id res chain seq x y z
N MET A 1 -33.42 26.11 -5.52
CA MET A 1 -32.05 26.39 -5.03
C MET A 1 -32.15 26.56 -3.53
N ASN A 2 -31.67 25.59 -2.74
CA ASN A 2 -31.98 25.46 -1.32
C ASN A 2 -31.41 26.61 -0.47
N ASN A 3 -32.20 27.13 0.47
CA ASN A 3 -31.86 28.19 1.43
C ASN A 3 -30.55 27.94 2.23
N LYS A 4 -30.06 26.69 2.26
CA LYS A 4 -28.78 26.33 2.89
C LYS A 4 -27.54 26.75 2.08
N ILE A 5 -27.63 26.76 0.74
CA ILE A 5 -26.55 27.24 -0.14
C ILE A 5 -26.46 28.77 -0.08
N LEU A 6 -27.60 29.44 0.00
CA LEU A 6 -27.66 30.89 0.15
C LEU A 6 -27.08 31.35 1.51
N LEU A 7 -27.33 30.59 2.59
CA LEU A 7 -26.77 30.89 3.92
C LEU A 7 -25.24 30.75 3.96
N LEU A 8 -24.68 29.74 3.27
CA LEU A 8 -23.23 29.54 3.17
C LEU A 8 -22.56 30.64 2.34
N ILE A 9 -23.18 31.07 1.25
CA ILE A 9 -22.69 32.17 0.39
C ILE A 9 -22.79 33.52 1.13
N ILE A 10 -23.86 33.74 1.90
CA ILE A 10 -24.03 34.97 2.72
C ILE A 10 -23.03 35.00 3.88
N LEU A 11 -22.68 33.85 4.49
CA LEU A 11 -21.64 33.78 5.52
C LEU A 11 -20.25 34.10 4.95
N CYS A 12 -19.94 33.64 3.73
CA CYS A 12 -18.71 33.98 3.03
C CYS A 12 -18.66 35.46 2.57
N TYR A 13 -19.80 36.07 2.25
CA TYR A 13 -19.87 37.46 1.79
C TYR A 13 -19.73 38.48 2.94
N PHE A 14 -20.15 38.15 4.16
CA PHE A 14 -20.02 39.02 5.33
C PHE A 14 -18.61 39.07 5.94
N LEU A 15 -17.70 38.17 5.54
CA LEU A 15 -16.29 38.16 5.98
C LEU A 15 -15.38 39.15 5.21
N PHE A 16 -15.92 39.88 4.23
CA PHE A 16 -15.13 40.75 3.32
C PHE A 16 -15.25 42.26 3.55
N TRP A 17 -15.68 42.72 4.73
CA TRP A 17 -15.76 44.16 5.01
C TRP A 17 -15.17 44.55 6.36
N THR A 18 -13.91 44.97 6.35
CA THR A 18 -13.38 46.27 6.84
C THR A 18 -11.86 46.17 6.89
N ALA A 19 -11.18 46.90 5.99
CA ALA A 19 -9.74 47.12 6.09
C ALA A 19 -9.54 48.46 6.83
N SER A 20 -8.94 48.40 8.03
CA SER A 20 -8.28 49.57 8.61
C SER A 20 -6.79 49.35 8.45
N VAL A 21 -6.14 50.25 7.70
CA VAL A 21 -4.69 50.29 7.52
C VAL A 21 -4.10 51.02 8.74
N PHE A 22 -3.45 50.28 9.62
CA PHE A 22 -2.52 50.84 10.59
C PHE A 22 -1.15 50.20 10.39
N ALA A 23 -0.09 50.92 10.77
CA ALA A 23 1.27 50.41 10.76
C ALA A 23 1.37 49.24 11.76
N ASP A 24 1.21 48.02 11.26
CA ASP A 24 1.10 46.82 12.10
C ASP A 24 2.45 46.45 12.71
N GLN A 25 2.56 46.57 14.04
CA GLN A 25 3.41 45.67 14.82
C GLN A 25 2.79 44.27 14.72
N VAL A 26 3.58 43.28 14.26
CA VAL A 26 3.08 41.95 13.93
C VAL A 26 3.57 40.96 14.96
N ALA A 27 2.63 40.26 15.58
CA ALA A 27 2.97 39.17 16.46
C ALA A 27 3.52 37.98 15.65
N THR A 28 4.50 37.29 16.23
CA THR A 28 5.05 36.05 15.65
C THR A 28 4.21 34.85 16.06
N ASP A 29 3.73 34.06 15.09
CA ASP A 29 3.13 32.75 15.34
C ASP A 29 4.22 31.66 15.24
N PRO A 30 4.58 30.97 16.35
CA PRO A 30 5.66 29.99 16.37
C PRO A 30 5.30 28.72 15.59
N SER A 31 4.03 28.46 15.25
CA SER A 31 3.67 27.34 14.39
C SER A 31 4.16 27.51 12.94
N ARG A 32 4.46 28.75 12.51
CA ARG A 32 4.96 29.05 11.15
C ARG A 32 6.36 28.54 10.85
N ILE A 33 7.15 28.24 11.88
CA ILE A 33 8.49 27.63 11.75
C ILE A 33 8.40 26.26 11.06
N GLY A 34 7.23 25.61 11.14
CA GLY A 34 6.95 24.29 10.61
C GLY A 34 6.88 23.27 11.74
N VAL A 35 5.83 22.44 11.72
CA VAL A 35 5.55 21.45 12.77
C VAL A 35 5.58 20.05 12.17
N GLY A 36 6.41 19.20 12.77
CA GLY A 36 6.63 17.81 12.35
C GLY A 36 7.87 17.68 11.46
N ALA A 37 8.81 16.83 11.86
CA ALA A 37 10.03 16.58 11.09
C ALA A 37 9.73 16.00 9.70
N ARG A 38 8.65 15.20 9.56
CA ARG A 38 8.15 14.75 8.24
C ARG A 38 7.88 15.92 7.30
N VAL A 39 7.11 16.91 7.76
CA VAL A 39 6.74 18.09 6.96
C VAL A 39 7.94 18.96 6.65
N LEU A 40 8.80 19.20 7.65
CA LEU A 40 10.03 19.97 7.47
C LEU A 40 10.98 19.32 6.45
N GLY A 41 11.11 17.99 6.44
CA GLY A 41 11.94 17.28 5.46
C GLY A 41 11.40 17.30 4.03
N MET A 42 10.16 17.75 3.83
CA MET A 42 9.49 17.95 2.53
C MET A 42 9.34 19.43 2.18
N GLY A 43 10.23 20.30 2.67
CA GLY A 43 10.18 21.73 2.35
C GLY A 43 8.89 22.42 2.80
N LYS A 44 8.27 21.96 3.89
CA LYS A 44 6.96 22.39 4.41
C LYS A 44 5.74 22.09 3.52
N GLY A 45 5.89 21.35 2.42
CA GLY A 45 4.76 20.93 1.59
C GLY A 45 3.86 19.94 2.32
N TYR A 46 2.63 20.34 2.66
CA TYR A 46 1.65 19.52 3.39
C TYR A 46 0.18 19.95 3.18
N VAL A 47 -0.10 21.19 2.77
CA VAL A 47 -1.46 21.75 2.73
C VAL A 47 -2.40 20.89 1.89
N GLY A 48 -1.97 20.43 0.72
CA GLY A 48 -2.75 19.50 -0.11
C GLY A 48 -2.72 18.05 0.37
N LEU A 49 -1.63 17.61 1.01
CA LEU A 49 -1.45 16.23 1.46
C LEU A 49 -2.38 15.89 2.63
N ALA A 50 -2.28 16.67 3.72
CA ALA A 50 -3.18 16.61 4.87
C ALA A 50 -3.56 15.18 5.32
N ASP A 51 -2.58 14.28 5.43
CA ASP A 51 -2.77 12.84 5.61
C ASP A 51 -2.42 12.32 7.02
N ASP A 52 -1.92 13.18 7.92
CA ASP A 52 -1.53 12.78 9.27
C ASP A 52 -1.76 13.84 10.37
N LEU A 53 -1.25 13.55 11.57
CA LEU A 53 -1.43 14.37 12.76
C LEU A 53 -0.79 15.77 12.67
N SER A 54 0.10 16.02 11.71
CA SER A 54 0.63 17.36 11.43
C SER A 54 -0.48 18.34 11.04
N GLY A 55 -1.64 17.81 10.60
CA GLY A 55 -2.85 18.59 10.35
C GLY A 55 -3.35 19.43 11.52
N ILE A 56 -3.08 19.05 12.77
CA ILE A 56 -3.41 19.87 13.96
C ILE A 56 -2.81 21.28 13.83
N PHE A 57 -1.63 21.39 13.20
CA PHE A 57 -0.85 22.62 13.15
C PHE A 57 -0.89 23.32 11.79
N ILE A 58 -1.26 22.61 10.72
CA ILE A 58 -1.14 23.10 9.34
C ILE A 58 -2.48 23.07 8.61
N ASN A 59 -3.09 21.90 8.50
CA ASN A 59 -4.38 21.73 7.82
C ASN A 59 -5.31 20.83 8.68
N PRO A 60 -6.21 21.41 9.50
CA PRO A 60 -7.06 20.65 10.41
C PRO A 60 -8.05 19.71 9.73
N SER A 61 -8.28 19.86 8.42
CA SER A 61 -9.12 18.92 7.67
C SER A 61 -8.55 17.49 7.66
N ALA A 62 -7.24 17.33 7.87
CA ALA A 62 -6.59 16.02 8.04
C ALA A 62 -7.17 15.22 9.22
N LEU A 63 -7.72 15.90 10.24
CA LEU A 63 -8.35 15.22 11.39
C LEU A 63 -9.60 14.43 10.99
N ALA A 64 -10.15 14.66 9.79
CA ALA A 64 -11.24 13.84 9.26
C ALA A 64 -10.83 12.36 9.06
N THR A 65 -9.54 12.05 8.88
CA THR A 65 -9.03 10.70 8.62
C THR A 65 -8.51 9.99 9.86
N VAL A 66 -8.49 10.64 11.03
CA VAL A 66 -8.04 10.05 12.30
C VAL A 66 -9.02 8.94 12.71
N SER A 67 -8.52 7.71 12.82
CA SER A 67 -9.32 6.51 13.13
C SER A 67 -9.04 5.91 14.50
N ASN A 68 -7.96 6.32 15.17
CA ASN A 68 -7.55 5.86 16.49
C ASN A 68 -6.88 7.00 17.28
N LEU A 69 -6.57 6.77 18.55
CA LEU A 69 -5.74 7.69 19.32
C LEU A 69 -4.36 7.79 18.67
N GLN A 70 -3.97 9.00 18.27
CA GLN A 70 -2.67 9.31 17.71
C GLN A 70 -2.00 10.42 18.52
N MET A 71 -0.68 10.36 18.63
CA MET A 71 0.13 11.37 19.31
C MET A 71 1.38 11.68 18.49
N THR A 72 1.84 12.91 18.52
CA THR A 72 3.09 13.32 17.87
C THR A 72 3.83 14.31 18.75
N SER A 73 5.15 14.29 18.68
CA SER A 73 6.00 15.31 19.26
C SER A 73 7.13 15.66 18.32
N MET A 74 7.70 16.85 18.49
CA MET A 74 8.93 17.24 17.83
C MET A 74 9.79 18.09 18.76
N SER A 75 11.10 17.98 18.59
CA SER A 75 12.08 18.88 19.19
C SER A 75 13.06 19.36 18.13
N GLY A 76 13.46 20.63 18.21
CA GLY A 76 14.51 21.26 17.41
C GLY A 76 15.24 22.33 18.21
N LYS A 77 16.50 22.59 17.86
CA LYS A 77 17.33 23.60 18.53
C LYS A 77 18.12 24.42 17.51
N PHE A 78 17.94 25.74 17.53
CA PHE A 78 18.60 26.66 16.60
C PHE A 78 19.70 27.43 17.33
N ILE A 79 20.85 27.64 16.67
CA ILE A 79 21.99 28.44 17.18
C ILE A 79 22.42 28.03 18.60
N ASN A 80 22.14 26.79 19.02
CA ASN A 80 22.38 26.27 20.36
C ASN A 80 21.66 27.00 21.53
N GLU A 81 20.78 27.97 21.26
CA GLU A 81 20.13 28.81 22.29
C GLU A 81 18.61 28.94 22.13
N TYR A 82 18.07 28.71 20.93
CA TYR A 82 16.63 28.76 20.67
C TYR A 82 16.04 27.35 20.68
N ASN A 83 15.17 27.07 21.65
CA ASN A 83 14.50 25.77 21.79
C ASN A 83 13.13 25.83 21.12
N TYR A 84 12.78 24.79 20.36
CA TYR A 84 11.49 24.64 19.72
C TYR A 84 10.94 23.24 19.97
N VAL A 85 9.78 23.17 20.61
CA VAL A 85 9.13 21.91 20.96
C VAL A 85 7.66 21.97 20.58
N ASN A 86 7.14 20.86 20.07
CA ASN A 86 5.70 20.70 19.93
C ASN A 86 5.25 19.31 20.36
N PHE A 87 3.97 19.26 20.72
CA PHE A 87 3.23 18.06 21.05
C PHE A 87 1.83 18.16 20.47
N GLY A 88 1.30 17.07 19.92
CA GLY A 88 -0.06 16.98 19.44
C GLY A 88 -0.66 15.62 19.75
N ALA A 89 -1.96 15.58 19.97
CA ALA A 89 -2.72 14.34 20.11
C ALA A 89 -4.09 14.50 19.47
N ALA A 90 -4.60 13.47 18.82
CA ALA A 90 -5.97 13.46 18.32
C ALA A 90 -6.66 12.13 18.56
N VAL A 91 -7.98 12.20 18.66
CA VAL A 91 -8.86 11.05 18.81
C VAL A 91 -10.03 11.15 17.83
N PRO A 92 -10.52 10.01 17.31
CA PRO A 92 -11.76 9.98 16.56
C PRO A 92 -12.95 10.21 17.51
N THR A 93 -13.99 10.89 17.01
CA THR A 93 -15.27 11.01 17.70
C THR A 93 -16.43 10.89 16.70
N ASN A 94 -17.65 10.70 17.20
CA ASN A 94 -18.87 10.78 16.37
C ASN A 94 -19.05 12.13 15.67
N PHE A 95 -18.34 13.17 16.16
CA PHE A 95 -18.37 14.51 15.62
C PHE A 95 -17.25 14.81 14.62
N GLY A 96 -16.36 13.86 14.31
CA GLY A 96 -15.13 14.06 13.55
C GLY A 96 -13.89 13.84 14.43
N GLY A 97 -12.69 13.99 13.88
CA GLY A 97 -11.48 13.97 14.69
C GLY A 97 -11.37 15.24 15.52
N ILE A 98 -11.00 15.09 16.80
CA ILE A 98 -10.68 16.19 17.70
C ILE A 98 -9.21 16.07 18.08
N GLY A 99 -8.46 17.15 17.90
CA GLY A 99 -7.05 17.24 18.20
C GLY A 99 -6.73 18.36 19.19
N ILE A 100 -5.73 18.12 20.02
CA ILE A 100 -5.08 19.14 20.84
C ILE A 100 -3.62 19.27 20.39
N GLY A 101 -3.10 20.50 20.38
CA GLY A 101 -1.72 20.79 20.04
C GLY A 101 -1.11 21.79 21.01
N TYR A 102 0.20 21.72 21.16
CA TYR A 102 1.00 22.68 21.90
C TYR A 102 2.28 22.93 21.11
N VAL A 103 2.60 24.19 20.84
CA VAL A 103 3.85 24.63 20.21
C VAL A 103 4.48 25.65 21.13
N THR A 104 5.76 25.49 21.45
CA THR A 104 6.50 26.46 22.25
C THR A 104 7.85 26.74 21.61
N SER A 105 8.23 28.01 21.65
CA SER A 105 9.53 28.47 21.24
C SER A 105 10.09 29.45 22.26
N GLY A 106 11.40 29.37 22.51
CA GLY A 106 12.02 30.25 23.48
C GLY A 106 13.51 30.43 23.27
N ILE A 107 13.97 31.67 23.48
CA ILE A 107 15.39 32.03 23.51
C ILE A 107 15.73 32.56 24.89
N SER A 108 16.95 32.29 25.34
CA SER A 108 17.52 32.94 26.52
C SER A 108 18.96 33.30 26.25
N PHE A 109 19.33 34.54 26.52
CA PHE A 109 20.69 35.03 26.32
C PHE A 109 21.10 35.92 27.49
N LEU A 110 22.40 36.06 27.68
CA LEU A 110 22.96 36.97 28.68
C LEU A 110 23.08 38.37 28.08
N GLY A 111 22.58 39.37 28.79
CA GLY A 111 22.73 40.77 28.43
C GLY A 111 24.21 41.15 28.33
N ILE A 112 24.59 41.71 27.19
CA ILE A 112 25.92 42.30 26.98
C ILE A 112 25.83 43.76 27.40
N SER A 113 26.61 44.17 28.40
CA SER A 113 26.57 45.53 28.93
C SER A 113 27.14 46.52 27.91
N THR A 114 26.41 47.59 27.63
CA THR A 114 26.95 48.74 26.89
C THR A 114 27.69 49.65 27.88
N THR A 115 28.81 50.22 27.46
CA THR A 115 29.58 51.16 28.28
C THR A 115 28.79 52.46 28.41
N ILE A 116 28.40 52.82 29.62
CA ILE A 116 27.56 54.01 29.82
C ILE A 116 28.41 55.23 30.24
N GLU A 117 29.56 55.07 30.91
CA GLU A 117 30.44 56.21 31.22
C GLU A 117 31.94 55.88 31.20
N VAL A 118 32.73 56.84 30.70
CA VAL A 118 34.18 56.92 30.86
C VAL A 118 34.46 58.09 31.81
N ILE A 119 34.90 57.80 33.03
CA ILE A 119 35.41 58.81 33.96
C ILE A 119 36.93 58.67 33.98
N ASP A 120 37.66 59.73 33.65
CA ASP A 120 39.14 59.78 33.59
C ASP A 120 39.80 58.64 32.79
N GLY A 121 39.19 58.23 31.67
CA GLY A 121 39.73 57.17 30.80
C GLY A 121 39.53 55.74 31.32
N VAL A 122 38.87 55.57 32.47
CA VAL A 122 38.51 54.26 33.02
C VAL A 122 37.09 53.92 32.58
N ARG A 123 36.95 52.73 31.97
CA ARG A 123 35.68 52.18 31.51
C ARG A 123 34.88 51.68 32.72
N ILE A 124 33.78 52.35 33.05
CA ILE A 124 32.88 51.89 34.11
C ILE A 124 31.76 51.09 33.47
N VAL A 125 31.72 49.78 33.79
CA VAL A 125 30.60 48.91 33.40
C VAL A 125 29.64 48.81 34.58
N PRO A 126 28.36 49.20 34.42
CA PRO A 126 27.38 49.01 35.48
C PRO A 126 27.21 47.50 35.75
N VAL A 127 27.43 47.09 37.00
CA VAL A 127 27.27 45.70 37.47
C VAL A 127 25.81 45.22 37.41
N SER A 128 24.86 46.13 37.18
CA SER A 128 23.43 45.88 37.19
C SER A 128 22.87 45.26 35.91
N SER A 129 23.61 45.30 34.79
CA SER A 129 23.15 44.81 33.47
C SER A 129 24.01 43.70 32.86
N GLU A 130 25.26 43.54 33.29
CA GLU A 130 26.16 42.51 32.78
C GLU A 130 25.84 41.13 33.38
N GLY A 131 25.65 40.11 32.54
CA GLY A 131 25.34 38.75 32.98
C GLY A 131 23.90 38.52 33.44
N GLN A 132 23.01 39.50 33.27
CA GLN A 132 21.58 39.33 33.50
C GLN A 132 20.93 38.55 32.35
N THR A 133 20.07 37.60 32.68
CA THR A 133 19.37 36.80 31.67
C THR A 133 18.16 37.55 31.13
N TYR A 134 18.09 37.65 29.81
CA TYR A 134 16.87 38.01 29.08
C TYR A 134 16.31 36.74 28.44
N SER A 135 15.01 36.49 28.62
CA SER A 135 14.34 35.36 28.01
C SER A 135 13.06 35.79 27.32
N PHE A 136 12.80 35.23 26.15
CA PHE A 136 11.52 35.36 25.45
C PHE A 136 10.96 33.96 25.23
N ASN A 137 9.72 33.74 25.63
CA ASN A 137 8.98 32.50 25.43
C ASN A 137 7.65 32.81 24.73
N ASN A 138 7.33 32.03 23.71
CA ASN A 138 6.09 32.12 22.96
C ASN A 138 5.48 30.73 22.85
N SER A 139 4.27 30.57 23.38
CA SER A 139 3.56 29.30 23.38
C SER A 139 2.17 29.44 22.80
N VAL A 140 1.74 28.39 22.09
CA VAL A 140 0.43 28.31 21.44
C VAL A 140 -0.20 26.98 21.78
N PHE A 141 -1.40 27.04 22.37
CA PHE A 141 -2.29 25.89 22.50
C PHE A 141 -3.25 25.86 21.33
N LEU A 142 -3.46 24.68 20.75
CA LEU A 142 -4.31 24.48 19.59
C LEU A 142 -5.43 23.51 19.95
N LEU A 143 -6.66 23.87 19.66
CA LEU A 143 -7.81 22.97 19.66
C LEU A 143 -8.31 22.83 18.22
N SER A 144 -8.13 21.65 17.65
CA SER A 144 -8.38 21.37 16.24
C SER A 144 -9.51 20.37 16.06
N TRP A 145 -10.28 20.53 14.99
CA TRP A 145 -11.36 19.66 14.61
C TRP A 145 -11.38 19.45 13.10
N GLY A 146 -11.72 18.24 12.64
CA GLY A 146 -11.88 17.95 11.21
C GLY A 146 -12.90 16.86 10.93
N ARG A 147 -13.61 16.97 9.81
CA ARG A 147 -14.62 16.00 9.38
C ARG A 147 -14.89 16.06 7.87
N GLU A 148 -15.25 14.91 7.31
CA GLU A 148 -15.81 14.79 5.96
C GLU A 148 -17.11 15.58 5.79
N LEU A 149 -17.22 16.34 4.71
CA LEU A 149 -18.33 17.25 4.44
C LEU A 149 -19.63 16.50 4.09
N GLU A 150 -19.53 15.31 3.48
CA GLU A 150 -20.67 14.42 3.29
C GLU A 150 -21.32 14.06 4.62
N LYS A 151 -20.53 13.70 5.65
CA LYS A 151 -21.05 13.33 6.98
C LYS A 151 -21.72 14.51 7.70
N ILE A 152 -21.38 15.76 7.36
CA ILE A 152 -22.02 16.97 7.92
C ILE A 152 -23.31 17.29 7.16
N SER A 153 -23.25 17.27 5.83
CA SER A 153 -24.31 17.78 4.96
C SER A 153 -25.36 16.74 4.57
N GLY A 154 -25.00 15.45 4.61
CA GLY A 154 -25.78 14.35 4.05
C GLY A 154 -25.76 14.28 2.51
N LEU A 155 -24.98 15.12 1.83
CA LEU A 155 -24.94 15.20 0.37
C LEU A 155 -23.79 14.35 -0.18
N ARG A 156 -24.14 13.24 -0.84
CA ARG A 156 -23.17 12.30 -1.43
C ARG A 156 -22.19 12.94 -2.42
N MET A 157 -22.59 14.01 -3.12
CA MET A 157 -21.69 14.74 -4.03
C MET A 157 -20.50 15.43 -3.34
N LEU A 158 -20.52 15.52 -2.00
CA LEU A 158 -19.48 16.14 -1.19
C LEU A 158 -18.56 15.11 -0.51
N ASN A 159 -18.65 13.83 -0.89
CA ASN A 159 -17.83 12.74 -0.35
C ASN A 159 -16.32 12.91 -0.59
N TYR A 160 -15.93 13.75 -1.54
CA TYR A 160 -14.53 14.09 -1.82
C TYR A 160 -13.98 15.23 -0.98
N PHE A 161 -14.79 15.85 -0.10
CA PHE A 161 -14.37 17.04 0.65
C PHE A 161 -14.30 16.77 2.15
N SER A 162 -13.24 17.27 2.78
CA SER A 162 -13.10 17.35 4.23
C SER A 162 -12.90 18.79 4.65
N VAL A 163 -13.48 19.17 5.79
CA VAL A 163 -13.32 20.51 6.39
C VAL A 163 -12.66 20.39 7.74
N GLY A 164 -11.99 21.45 8.18
CA GLY A 164 -11.45 21.53 9.52
C GLY A 164 -11.29 22.96 10.02
N ALA A 165 -11.12 23.09 11.33
CA ALA A 165 -10.85 24.35 11.99
C ALA A 165 -9.90 24.14 13.18
N THR A 166 -9.05 25.14 13.45
CA THR A 166 -8.13 25.14 14.59
C THR A 166 -8.22 26.46 15.34
N TRP A 167 -8.60 26.40 16.60
CA TRP A 167 -8.54 27.54 17.51
C TRP A 167 -7.19 27.56 18.22
N LYS A 168 -6.44 28.64 18.05
CA LYS A 168 -5.11 28.90 18.60
C LYS A 168 -5.23 29.87 19.77
N ILE A 169 -4.56 29.57 20.87
CA ILE A 169 -4.51 30.41 22.07
C ILE A 169 -3.05 30.68 22.38
N PHE A 170 -2.66 31.95 22.30
CA PHE A 170 -1.28 32.41 22.46
C PHE A 170 -1.02 32.87 23.88
N ALA A 171 0.15 32.52 24.39
CA ALA A 171 0.70 33.05 25.64
C ALA A 171 2.19 33.34 25.46
N LEU A 172 2.55 34.61 25.63
CA LEU A 172 3.91 35.12 25.46
C LEU A 172 4.41 35.69 26.78
N ASN A 173 5.70 35.52 27.03
CA ASN A 173 6.38 36.15 28.14
C ASN A 173 7.78 36.60 27.72
N LEU A 174 8.10 37.84 28.04
CA LEU A 174 9.44 38.39 28.02
C LEU A 174 9.87 38.65 29.46
N SER A 175 11.03 38.14 29.85
CA SER A 175 11.61 38.31 31.18
C SER A 175 13.03 38.89 31.09
N GLY A 176 13.38 39.67 32.11
CA GLY A 176 14.64 40.39 32.19
C GLY A 176 14.56 41.57 33.17
N PRO A 177 15.70 42.15 33.55
CA PRO A 177 15.73 43.31 34.44
C PRO A 177 14.92 44.48 33.87
N SER A 178 14.21 45.19 34.75
CA SER A 178 13.45 46.41 34.43
C SER A 178 12.29 46.24 33.43
N LEU A 179 11.89 45.00 33.11
CA LEU A 179 10.69 44.73 32.31
C LEU A 179 9.44 44.65 33.20
N SER A 180 8.41 45.43 32.86
CA SER A 180 7.10 45.41 33.51
C SER A 180 5.99 45.29 32.47
N GLY A 181 4.95 44.50 32.75
CA GLY A 181 3.84 44.28 31.81
C GLY A 181 4.21 43.43 30.57
N ALA A 182 5.27 42.63 30.69
CA ALA A 182 5.89 41.87 29.60
C ALA A 182 5.29 40.46 29.39
N THR A 183 4.03 40.27 29.75
CA THR A 183 3.23 39.09 29.41
C THR A 183 2.18 39.48 28.39
N ALA A 184 1.92 38.63 27.41
CA ALA A 184 0.88 38.86 26.41
C ALA A 184 0.06 37.60 26.15
N SER A 185 -1.17 37.79 25.70
CA SER A 185 -2.03 36.70 25.25
C SER A 185 -2.88 37.11 24.07
N GLY A 186 -3.42 36.13 23.36
CA GLY A 186 -4.33 36.36 22.25
C GLY A 186 -4.92 35.04 21.76
N SER A 187 -5.79 35.10 20.76
CA SER A 187 -6.30 33.88 20.12
C SER A 187 -6.55 34.10 18.64
N GLU A 188 -6.49 33.00 17.86
CA GLU A 188 -6.87 32.98 16.47
C GLU A 188 -7.57 31.73 15.99
N LEU A 189 -8.23 31.84 14.84
CA LEU A 189 -8.89 30.72 14.18
C LEU A 189 -8.25 30.48 12.81
N ASP A 190 -7.94 29.22 12.52
CA ASP A 190 -7.59 28.76 11.18
C ASP A 190 -8.74 27.90 10.65
N ILE A 191 -9.06 28.02 9.37
CA ILE A 191 -10.09 27.20 8.70
C ILE A 191 -9.51 26.52 7.48
N ALA A 192 -9.96 25.31 7.19
CA ALA A 192 -9.42 24.51 6.11
C ALA A 192 -10.46 23.69 5.35
N LEU A 193 -10.17 23.47 4.07
CA LEU A 193 -10.88 22.58 3.16
C LEU A 193 -9.85 21.71 2.44
N ASN A 194 -10.12 20.43 2.30
CA ASN A 194 -9.32 19.51 1.50
C ASN A 194 -10.21 18.73 0.55
N TYR A 195 -9.77 18.61 -0.70
CA TYR A 195 -10.44 17.95 -1.81
C TYR A 195 -9.64 16.74 -2.25
N ASN A 196 -10.23 15.55 -2.12
CA ASN A 196 -9.61 14.25 -2.37
C ASN A 196 -10.50 13.42 -3.32
N PRO A 197 -10.51 13.74 -4.63
CA PRO A 197 -11.34 13.02 -5.61
C PRO A 197 -10.84 11.61 -5.93
N SER A 198 -9.58 11.32 -5.63
CA SER A 198 -8.93 10.05 -5.93
C SER A 198 -7.77 9.80 -4.97
N THR A 199 -7.16 8.62 -5.07
CA THR A 199 -5.95 8.25 -4.34
C THR A 199 -4.67 8.84 -4.94
N ILE A 200 -4.75 9.43 -6.13
CA ILE A 200 -3.61 9.96 -6.90
C ILE A 200 -3.41 11.46 -6.64
N PHE A 201 -4.49 12.19 -6.42
CA PHE A 201 -4.48 13.65 -6.37
C PHE A 201 -5.32 14.16 -5.20
N SER A 202 -4.77 15.15 -4.49
CA SER A 202 -5.47 15.95 -3.51
C SER A 202 -5.13 17.44 -3.62
N ALA A 203 -6.03 18.30 -3.15
CA ALA A 203 -5.84 19.73 -3.12
C ALA A 203 -6.43 20.35 -1.85
N GLY A 204 -5.64 21.18 -1.19
CA GLY A 204 -5.98 21.80 0.08
C GLY A 204 -6.01 23.32 0.02
N LEU A 205 -6.84 23.91 0.87
CA LEU A 205 -6.93 25.34 1.14
C LEU A 205 -6.96 25.52 2.65
N VAL A 206 -6.10 26.40 3.17
CA VAL A 206 -6.11 26.83 4.57
C VAL A 206 -6.12 28.35 4.58
N ILE A 207 -7.00 28.94 5.38
CA ILE A 207 -6.97 30.37 5.68
C ILE A 207 -6.60 30.47 7.16
N GLN A 208 -5.38 30.96 7.41
CA GLN A 208 -4.87 31.16 8.76
C GLN A 208 -5.24 32.54 9.27
N ASN A 209 -5.45 32.62 10.57
CA ASN A 209 -5.77 33.82 11.32
C ASN A 209 -6.96 34.59 10.71
N VAL A 210 -8.16 33.99 10.80
CA VAL A 210 -9.40 34.57 10.23
C VAL A 210 -10.21 35.47 11.17
N LEU A 211 -9.90 35.56 12.47
CA LEU A 211 -10.73 36.40 13.35
C LEU A 211 -10.40 37.88 13.15
N PRO A 212 -11.42 38.75 13.16
CA PRO A 212 -11.22 40.19 13.27
C PRO A 212 -10.54 40.59 14.59
N GLY A 213 -9.77 41.68 14.54
CA GLY A 213 -9.10 42.30 15.70
C GLY A 213 -9.98 42.58 16.94
N SER A 214 -11.31 42.67 16.75
CA SER A 214 -12.28 42.90 17.83
C SER A 214 -12.69 41.64 18.59
N THR A 215 -12.54 40.46 17.98
CA THR A 215 -12.98 39.16 18.51
C THR A 215 -11.83 38.15 18.63
N GLY A 216 -10.62 38.58 18.25
CA GLY A 216 -9.41 37.78 18.11
C GLY A 216 -8.39 38.58 17.29
N GLY A 217 -7.47 37.92 16.61
CA GLY A 217 -6.68 38.52 15.52
C GLY A 217 -5.48 39.34 15.97
N LYS A 218 -5.25 39.38 17.29
CA LYS A 218 -4.20 40.18 17.90
C LYS A 218 -3.65 39.53 19.18
N ILE A 219 -2.44 39.91 19.52
CA ILE A 219 -1.80 39.68 20.81
C ILE A 219 -1.88 40.98 21.60
N THR A 220 -2.34 40.91 22.85
CA THR A 220 -2.41 42.05 23.75
C THR A 220 -1.44 41.85 24.91
N TRP A 221 -0.49 42.77 25.05
CA TRP A 221 0.45 42.83 26.16
C TRP A 221 -0.22 43.42 27.40
N ALA A 222 0.25 43.03 28.59
CA ALA A 222 -0.28 43.52 29.86
C ALA A 222 -0.08 45.04 30.07
N ASN A 223 0.82 45.66 29.30
CA ASN A 223 0.99 47.12 29.24
C ASN A 223 -0.02 47.83 28.30
N GLY A 224 -0.92 47.08 27.65
CA GLY A 224 -1.93 47.60 26.72
C GLY A 224 -1.49 47.68 25.26
N THR A 225 -0.23 47.32 24.93
CA THR A 225 0.24 47.28 23.54
C THR A 225 -0.43 46.13 22.80
N GLU A 226 -0.86 46.36 21.56
CA GLU A 226 -1.49 45.36 20.71
C GLU A 226 -0.65 45.10 19.45
N GLU A 227 -0.52 43.83 19.09
CA GLU A 227 0.16 43.37 17.87
C GLU A 227 -0.79 42.51 17.05
N ASN A 228 -0.95 42.81 15.77
CA ASN A 228 -1.88 42.06 14.92
C ASN A 228 -1.24 40.76 14.43
N LEU A 229 -2.06 39.71 14.30
CA LEU A 229 -1.69 38.47 13.64
C LEU A 229 -2.13 38.54 12.18
N SER A 230 -1.19 38.43 11.25
CA SER A 230 -1.51 38.55 9.82
C SER A 230 -2.24 37.31 9.32
N SER A 231 -3.31 37.52 8.55
CA SER A 231 -3.97 36.45 7.80
C SER A 231 -3.09 35.98 6.62
N ILE A 232 -3.07 34.66 6.39
CA ILE A 232 -2.34 34.01 5.30
C ILE A 232 -3.28 32.98 4.66
N ILE A 233 -3.41 33.04 3.34
CA ILE A 233 -4.07 32.02 2.54
C ILE A 233 -3.00 31.07 2.02
N LYS A 234 -3.18 29.78 2.30
CA LYS A 234 -2.31 28.70 1.85
C LYS A 234 -3.10 27.79 0.92
N THR A 235 -2.56 27.50 -0.25
CA THR A 235 -3.12 26.52 -1.18
C THR A 235 -2.08 25.46 -1.47
N GLY A 236 -2.50 24.20 -1.60
CA GLY A 236 -1.57 23.10 -1.83
C GLY A 236 -2.16 22.02 -2.70
N ILE A 237 -1.29 21.33 -3.44
CA ILE A 237 -1.64 20.14 -4.21
C ILE A 237 -0.66 19.01 -3.90
N SER A 238 -1.17 17.78 -3.89
CA SER A 238 -0.37 16.58 -3.73
C SER A 238 -0.65 15.59 -4.85
N PHE A 239 0.41 14.94 -5.34
CA PHE A 239 0.34 13.88 -6.33
C PHE A 239 1.06 12.63 -5.83
N ARG A 240 0.35 11.50 -5.78
CA ARG A 240 0.94 10.17 -5.60
C ARG A 240 1.37 9.63 -6.96
N LEU A 241 2.65 9.77 -7.28
CA LEU A 241 3.25 9.40 -8.57
C LEU A 241 3.45 7.89 -8.70
N LEU A 242 3.94 7.23 -7.64
CA LEU A 242 4.18 5.78 -7.58
C LEU A 242 3.46 5.17 -6.37
N GLY A 243 3.16 3.87 -6.42
CA GLY A 243 2.57 3.07 -5.34
C GLY A 243 1.40 2.24 -5.82
N GLU A 244 0.82 1.37 -4.98
CA GLU A 244 -0.34 0.53 -5.34
C GLU A 244 -1.52 1.34 -5.93
N GLU A 245 -1.73 2.53 -5.37
CA GLU A 245 -2.82 3.44 -5.70
C GLU A 245 -2.34 4.75 -6.37
N GLY A 246 -1.07 4.78 -6.81
CA GLY A 246 -0.46 5.93 -7.46
C GLY A 246 -0.69 5.98 -8.97
N LEU A 247 -0.26 7.08 -9.61
CA LEU A 247 -0.35 7.29 -11.06
C LEU A 247 0.25 6.12 -11.85
N ARG A 248 1.36 5.56 -11.36
CA ARG A 248 1.94 4.31 -11.84
C ARG A 248 2.02 3.29 -10.70
N ARG A 249 1.40 2.12 -10.94
CA ARG A 249 1.44 1.00 -9.99
C ARG A 249 2.87 0.48 -9.83
N ALA A 250 3.36 0.51 -8.59
CA ALA A 250 4.74 0.12 -8.25
C ALA A 250 4.82 -0.65 -6.91
N GLY A 251 3.79 -1.43 -6.59
CA GLY A 251 3.70 -2.17 -5.31
C GLY A 251 3.91 -1.25 -4.11
N ASN A 252 4.81 -1.65 -3.21
CA ASN A 252 5.12 -0.94 -1.98
C ASN A 252 6.00 0.31 -2.16
N HIS A 253 6.45 0.60 -3.39
CA HIS A 253 7.27 1.79 -3.69
C HIS A 253 6.36 3.01 -3.91
N GLU A 254 6.08 3.75 -2.83
CA GLU A 254 5.25 4.95 -2.89
C GLU A 254 6.10 6.20 -3.12
N LEU A 255 5.69 7.08 -4.04
CA LEU A 255 6.32 8.38 -4.27
C LEU A 255 5.25 9.47 -4.31
N ILE A 256 5.39 10.47 -3.44
CA ILE A 256 4.46 11.60 -3.32
C ILE A 256 5.21 12.89 -3.63
N LEU A 257 4.59 13.79 -4.40
CA LEU A 257 5.05 15.15 -4.68
C LEU A 257 4.05 16.16 -4.09
N ASN A 258 4.57 17.15 -3.37
CA ASN A 258 3.79 18.23 -2.77
C ASN A 258 4.24 19.60 -3.32
N LEU A 259 3.27 20.48 -3.53
CA LEU A 259 3.48 21.88 -3.90
C LEU A 259 2.46 22.75 -3.18
N ASP A 260 2.93 23.64 -2.31
CA ASP A 260 2.12 24.62 -1.62
C ASP A 260 2.55 26.06 -1.95
N TYR A 261 1.60 26.97 -1.82
CA TYR A 261 1.72 28.39 -2.12
C TYR A 261 1.10 29.22 -1.00
N ASP A 262 1.87 30.16 -0.44
CA ASP A 262 1.44 31.07 0.61
C ASP A 262 1.26 32.49 0.08
N PHE A 263 0.12 33.10 0.40
CA PHE A 263 -0.21 34.47 0.03
C PHE A 263 -0.81 35.24 1.21
N ALA A 264 -0.31 36.44 1.48
CA ALA A 264 -0.81 37.32 2.54
C ALA A 264 -1.66 38.46 1.93
N PRO A 265 -2.99 38.31 1.79
CA PRO A 265 -3.83 39.25 1.05
C PRO A 265 -3.83 40.67 1.64
N LEU A 266 -3.68 40.79 2.96
CA LEU A 266 -3.65 42.08 3.66
C LEU A 266 -2.26 42.72 3.64
N ARG A 267 -1.26 42.07 3.04
CA ARG A 267 0.14 42.52 2.99
C ARG A 267 0.72 42.33 1.58
N PRO A 268 0.28 43.11 0.59
CA PRO A 268 0.72 42.96 -0.80
C PRO A 268 2.22 43.26 -1.01
N ALA A 269 2.90 43.86 -0.03
CA ALA A 269 4.36 44.05 -0.06
C ALA A 269 5.16 42.79 0.30
N LEU A 270 4.52 41.77 0.88
CA LEU A 270 5.15 40.48 1.12
C LEU A 270 5.14 39.66 -0.18
N PRO A 271 6.28 39.15 -0.64
CA PRO A 271 6.29 38.24 -1.77
C PRO A 271 5.52 36.96 -1.41
N THR A 272 5.03 36.27 -2.43
CA THR A 272 4.44 34.95 -2.21
C THR A 272 5.54 33.90 -2.06
N LEU A 273 5.26 32.88 -1.26
CA LEU A 273 6.23 31.82 -0.96
C LEU A 273 5.75 30.51 -1.55
N ILE A 274 6.70 29.73 -2.05
CA ILE A 274 6.47 28.39 -2.60
C ILE A 274 7.18 27.37 -1.71
N HIS A 275 6.47 26.28 -1.44
CA HIS A 275 6.95 25.15 -0.65
C HIS A 275 6.80 23.90 -1.49
N THR A 276 7.85 23.11 -1.67
CA THR A 276 7.75 21.87 -2.45
C THR A 276 8.60 20.77 -1.86
N GLY A 277 8.09 19.54 -1.93
CA GLY A 277 8.82 18.38 -1.43
C GLY A 277 8.35 17.07 -1.99
N LEU A 278 9.26 16.10 -1.92
CA LEU A 278 9.04 14.71 -2.30
C LEU A 278 9.11 13.84 -1.04
N GLU A 279 8.23 12.84 -0.96
CA GLU A 279 8.35 11.72 -0.03
C GLU A 279 8.39 10.43 -0.83
N TRP A 280 9.52 9.71 -0.74
CA TRP A 280 9.69 8.40 -1.33
C TRP A 280 9.74 7.34 -0.25
N THR A 281 8.80 6.41 -0.27
CA THR A 281 8.76 5.24 0.61
C THR A 281 9.11 4.01 -0.24
N PRO A 282 10.40 3.65 -0.40
CA PRO A 282 10.78 2.50 -1.21
C PRO A 282 10.31 1.16 -0.63
N ILE A 283 10.13 1.10 0.69
CA ILE A 283 9.68 -0.07 1.46
C ILE A 283 8.89 0.44 2.67
N THR A 284 7.93 -0.32 3.16
CA THR A 284 6.94 0.13 4.16
C THR A 284 7.56 0.73 5.43
N PHE A 285 8.73 0.26 5.85
CA PHE A 285 9.40 0.75 7.06
C PHE A 285 10.25 2.02 6.86
N LEU A 286 10.55 2.45 5.63
CA LEU A 286 11.51 3.53 5.35
C LEU A 286 10.93 4.57 4.40
N SER A 287 10.99 5.84 4.79
CA SER A 287 10.68 7.00 3.95
C SER A 287 11.89 7.92 3.84
N ILE A 288 12.14 8.44 2.64
CA ILE A 288 13.19 9.42 2.32
C ILE A 288 12.51 10.66 1.77
N ARG A 289 12.95 11.84 2.22
CA ARG A 289 12.32 13.11 1.90
C ARG A 289 13.35 14.15 1.46
N MET A 290 12.93 15.00 0.56
CA MET A 290 13.69 16.17 0.10
C MET A 290 12.72 17.29 -0.26
N GLY A 291 13.15 18.54 -0.13
CA GLY A 291 12.30 19.67 -0.49
C GLY A 291 13.01 21.01 -0.48
N ILE A 292 12.29 22.02 -0.95
CA ILE A 292 12.67 23.44 -0.93
C ILE A 292 11.56 24.19 -0.20
N ASP A 293 11.92 24.89 0.86
CA ASP A 293 11.07 25.81 1.63
C ASP A 293 11.47 27.23 1.26
N GLN A 294 10.52 28.13 1.00
CA GLN A 294 10.82 29.54 0.77
C GLN A 294 10.46 30.40 1.97
N ASP A 295 11.34 31.34 2.32
CA ASP A 295 11.11 32.31 3.39
C ASP A 295 11.55 33.73 3.00
N TYR A 296 11.04 34.74 3.71
CA TYR A 296 11.26 36.16 3.41
C TYR A 296 12.70 36.62 3.69
N VAL A 297 13.45 37.04 2.67
CA VAL A 297 14.83 37.55 2.79
C VAL A 297 14.85 39.06 2.56
N GLY A 298 15.55 39.80 3.41
CA GLY A 298 15.84 41.21 3.15
C GLY A 298 16.88 41.38 2.04
N SER A 299 16.57 42.20 1.02
CA SER A 299 17.45 42.46 -0.14
C SER A 299 18.02 43.89 -0.18
N GLY A 300 17.86 44.66 0.90
CA GLY A 300 18.24 46.08 0.97
C GLY A 300 17.28 47.05 0.27
N VAL A 301 16.47 46.58 -0.68
CA VAL A 301 15.40 47.34 -1.38
C VAL A 301 13.98 46.80 -1.10
N GLY A 302 13.87 45.73 -0.31
CA GLY A 302 12.60 45.10 0.04
C GLY A 302 12.78 43.65 0.50
N LEU A 303 11.68 42.90 0.56
CA LEU A 303 11.68 41.47 0.85
C LEU A 303 11.58 40.65 -0.45
N VAL A 304 12.39 39.61 -0.56
CA VAL A 304 12.38 38.65 -1.68
C VAL A 304 12.29 37.22 -1.14
N PRO A 305 11.74 36.25 -1.89
CA PRO A 305 11.83 34.84 -1.49
C PRO A 305 13.28 34.35 -1.47
N GLY A 306 13.65 33.54 -0.49
CA GLY A 306 14.90 32.80 -0.46
C GLY A 306 14.64 31.31 -0.30
N ASP A 307 15.42 30.51 -1.00
CA ASP A 307 15.28 29.05 -1.05
C ASP A 307 16.10 28.40 0.05
N ASP A 308 15.45 27.55 0.85
CA ASP A 308 16.02 26.78 1.94
C ASP A 308 15.88 25.28 1.63
N PHE A 309 17.01 24.56 1.51
CA PHE A 309 17.00 23.13 1.22
C PHE A 309 16.62 22.33 2.46
N THR A 310 15.84 21.28 2.24
CA THR A 310 15.42 20.35 3.29
C THR A 310 15.63 18.90 2.86
N ALA A 311 15.94 18.06 3.84
CA ALA A 311 16.04 16.62 3.67
C ALA A 311 15.52 15.91 4.90
N GLY A 312 15.02 14.69 4.77
CA GLY A 312 14.54 13.93 5.91
C GLY A 312 14.49 12.43 5.68
N VAL A 313 14.42 11.70 6.79
CA VAL A 313 14.26 10.24 6.82
C VAL A 313 13.17 9.91 7.83
N GLY A 314 12.30 8.96 7.48
CA GLY A 314 11.24 8.43 8.34
C GLY A 314 11.41 6.92 8.50
N LEU A 315 11.24 6.43 9.71
CA LEU A 315 11.23 5.00 10.03
C LEU A 315 9.88 4.63 10.64
N ASN A 316 9.13 3.76 9.95
CA ASN A 316 7.85 3.23 10.42
C ASN A 316 8.08 1.86 11.08
N LEU A 317 7.77 1.77 12.37
CA LEU A 317 7.91 0.57 13.19
C LEU A 317 6.57 0.29 13.89
N ARG A 318 5.73 -0.52 13.25
CA ARG A 318 4.37 -0.84 13.72
C ARG A 318 3.52 0.43 13.94
N GLN A 319 3.21 0.76 15.19
CA GLN A 319 2.42 1.93 15.58
C GLN A 319 3.27 3.19 15.80
N PHE A 320 4.60 3.09 15.69
CA PHE A 320 5.50 4.22 15.90
C PHE A 320 6.12 4.66 14.58
N ARG A 321 6.23 5.98 14.39
CA ARG A 321 7.01 6.59 13.32
C ARG A 321 8.03 7.53 13.92
N PHE A 322 9.29 7.35 13.53
CA PHE A 322 10.39 8.23 13.89
C PHE A 322 10.77 9.04 12.66
N ASP A 323 10.73 10.36 12.76
CA ASP A 323 11.09 11.24 11.65
C ASP A 323 12.26 12.13 12.04
N TYR A 324 13.25 12.20 11.16
CA TYR A 324 14.35 13.14 11.21
C TYR A 324 14.26 14.10 10.03
N ALA A 325 14.54 15.38 10.27
CA ALA A 325 14.72 16.36 9.22
C ALA A 325 15.92 17.27 9.44
N PHE A 326 16.57 17.57 8.34
CA PHE A 326 17.53 18.64 8.18
C PHE A 326 16.85 19.79 7.44
N HIS A 327 17.00 21.00 7.96
CA HIS A 327 16.51 22.22 7.32
C HIS A 327 17.64 23.26 7.30
N GLN A 328 18.01 23.67 6.09
CA GLN A 328 19.01 24.70 5.86
C GLN A 328 18.36 26.07 5.99
N TYR A 329 18.91 26.96 6.81
CA TYR A 329 18.48 28.35 6.87
C TYR A 329 19.57 29.24 6.26
N ASN A 330 19.50 29.47 4.95
CA ASN A 330 20.57 30.10 4.16
C ASN A 330 20.92 31.54 4.56
N LYS A 331 20.07 32.18 5.36
CA LYS A 331 20.26 33.55 5.86
C LYS A 331 21.31 33.63 6.98
N ILE A 332 21.45 32.57 7.78
CA ILE A 332 22.41 32.46 8.88
C ILE A 332 22.83 30.99 8.98
N ALA A 333 24.03 30.65 8.52
CA ALA A 333 24.48 29.24 8.48
C ALA A 333 24.42 28.52 9.86
N GLN A 334 24.52 29.28 10.96
CA GLN A 334 24.39 28.82 12.35
C GLN A 334 22.95 28.41 12.73
N ASN A 335 21.95 28.79 11.93
CA ASN A 335 20.54 28.43 12.12
C ASN A 335 20.17 27.10 11.50
N THR A 336 21.03 26.51 10.65
CA THR A 336 20.81 25.17 10.09
C THR A 336 20.51 24.19 11.22
N THR A 337 19.32 23.57 11.16
CA THR A 337 18.74 22.87 12.32
C THR A 337 18.36 21.44 11.97
N HIS A 338 18.47 20.60 12.99
CA HIS A 338 18.04 19.22 12.97
C HIS A 338 16.77 19.08 13.82
N TYR A 339 15.79 18.38 13.28
CA TYR A 339 14.50 18.13 13.93
C TYR A 339 14.26 16.64 14.07
N PHE A 340 13.71 16.26 15.22
CA PHE A 340 13.35 14.88 15.51
C PHE A 340 11.90 14.86 15.95
N SER A 341 11.11 13.97 15.33
CA SER A 341 9.74 13.71 15.71
C SER A 341 9.52 12.25 16.05
N LEU A 342 8.64 12.03 17.03
CA LEU A 342 8.09 10.72 17.37
C LEU A 342 6.58 10.80 17.25
N THR A 343 6.02 9.93 16.43
CA THR A 343 4.57 9.80 16.25
C THR A 343 4.14 8.40 16.66
N TYR A 344 3.03 8.30 17.40
CA TYR A 344 2.38 7.07 17.81
C TYR A 344 0.96 6.99 17.22
N GLY A 345 0.52 5.78 16.91
CA GLY A 345 -0.81 5.49 16.39
C GLY A 345 -0.94 5.68 14.88
N VAL A 346 0.17 5.94 14.18
CA VAL A 346 0.21 5.99 12.72
C VAL A 346 0.63 4.62 12.22
N THR A 347 -0.29 3.88 11.62
CA THR A 347 -0.01 2.61 10.94
C THR A 347 -0.03 2.84 9.43
N LYS A 348 1.14 2.74 8.78
CA LYS A 348 1.23 2.55 7.31
C LYS A 348 0.89 1.12 6.91
N ASP A 349 0.91 0.19 7.87
CA ASP A 349 0.27 -1.09 7.69
C ASP A 349 -1.23 -0.81 7.53
N LYS A 350 -1.79 -1.16 6.36
CA LYS A 350 -3.19 -1.56 6.27
C LYS A 350 -3.35 -2.77 7.20
N TYR A 351 -3.33 -2.56 8.51
CA TYR A 351 -4.17 -3.37 9.38
C TYR A 351 -5.56 -3.08 8.85
N LEU A 352 -6.04 -4.02 8.05
CA LEU A 352 -7.44 -4.38 7.96
C LEU A 352 -8.10 -3.87 9.24
N GLU A 353 -8.91 -2.79 9.14
CA GLU A 353 -10.07 -2.76 10.01
C GLU A 353 -10.64 -4.16 9.86
N VAL A 354 -10.57 -4.96 10.92
CA VAL A 354 -11.40 -6.15 11.00
C VAL A 354 -12.80 -5.56 11.05
N LYS A 355 -13.33 -5.25 9.85
CA LYS A 355 -14.73 -5.01 9.63
C LYS A 355 -15.35 -6.24 10.27
N GLU A 356 -16.06 -6.05 11.39
CA GLU A 356 -16.74 -7.16 12.04
C GLU A 356 -17.50 -7.90 10.93
N GLU A 357 -17.09 -9.15 10.69
CA GLU A 357 -17.65 -9.91 9.57
C GLU A 357 -19.17 -9.88 9.75
N SER A 358 -19.88 -9.43 8.72
CA SER A 358 -21.34 -9.38 8.77
C SER A 358 -21.95 -10.71 8.32
N ILE A 359 -21.14 -11.59 7.70
CA ILE A 359 -21.44 -12.92 7.20
C ILE A 359 -20.31 -13.87 7.62
N SER A 360 -20.65 -14.91 8.38
CA SER A 360 -19.78 -16.06 8.66
C SER A 360 -20.15 -17.23 7.76
N VAL A 361 -19.14 -17.95 7.26
CA VAL A 361 -19.31 -19.16 6.44
C VAL A 361 -18.53 -20.29 7.08
N ASN A 362 -19.19 -21.43 7.30
CA ASN A 362 -18.61 -22.64 7.89
C ASN A 362 -17.87 -23.47 6.83
N LEU A 363 -16.88 -22.85 6.19
CA LEU A 363 -15.88 -23.48 5.34
C LEU A 363 -14.56 -22.74 5.53
N GLU A 364 -13.44 -23.45 5.37
CA GLU A 364 -12.15 -22.79 5.21
C GLU A 364 -12.24 -21.82 4.02
N GLU A 365 -11.82 -20.57 4.20
CA GLU A 365 -11.90 -19.51 3.18
C GLU A 365 -11.09 -19.86 1.91
N GLN A 366 -10.19 -20.85 2.04
CA GLN A 366 -9.43 -21.50 0.99
C GLN A 366 -9.46 -23.01 1.26
N GLY A 367 -10.08 -23.79 0.37
CA GLY A 367 -10.19 -25.24 0.53
C GLY A 367 -10.06 -26.01 -0.79
N ILE A 368 -9.36 -27.14 -0.75
CA ILE A 368 -9.38 -28.12 -1.84
C ILE A 368 -10.62 -28.99 -1.69
N VAL A 369 -11.41 -29.09 -2.75
CA VAL A 369 -12.62 -29.90 -2.79
C VAL A 369 -12.54 -30.93 -3.91
N TYR A 370 -13.20 -32.07 -3.72
CA TYR A 370 -13.24 -33.14 -4.72
C TYR A 370 -14.66 -33.37 -5.27
N SER A 371 -15.67 -32.91 -4.54
CA SER A 371 -17.08 -33.06 -4.90
C SER A 371 -17.49 -32.13 -6.05
N GLU A 372 -18.41 -32.58 -6.89
CA GLU A 372 -19.07 -31.76 -7.91
C GLU A 372 -20.01 -30.70 -7.30
N VAL A 373 -20.44 -30.98 -6.07
CA VAL A 373 -21.43 -30.19 -5.34
C VAL A 373 -20.85 -29.86 -3.98
N VAL A 374 -20.82 -28.57 -3.64
CA VAL A 374 -20.35 -28.07 -2.35
C VAL A 374 -21.49 -27.30 -1.69
N THR A 375 -21.71 -27.56 -0.41
CA THR A 375 -22.73 -26.88 0.39
C THR A 375 -22.06 -25.83 1.27
N PHE A 376 -22.45 -24.58 1.10
CA PHE A 376 -22.10 -23.47 1.98
C PHE A 376 -23.15 -23.36 3.08
N GLU A 377 -22.71 -23.53 4.31
CA GLU A 377 -23.51 -23.23 5.50
C GLU A 377 -22.93 -21.98 6.14
N GLY A 378 -23.78 -21.03 6.52
CA GLY A 378 -23.30 -19.80 7.13
C GLY A 378 -24.36 -19.09 7.96
N GLU A 379 -23.94 -18.02 8.60
CA GLU A 379 -24.79 -17.18 9.44
C GLU A 379 -24.52 -15.69 9.21
N LEU A 380 -25.57 -14.90 9.27
CA LEU A 380 -25.50 -13.46 9.28
C LEU A 380 -25.20 -13.02 10.70
N LEU A 381 -24.15 -12.23 10.90
CA LEU A 381 -23.71 -11.70 12.19
C LEU A 381 -24.36 -10.33 12.52
N THR A 382 -24.83 -9.61 11.49
CA THR A 382 -25.58 -8.35 11.60
C THR A 382 -27.09 -8.49 11.31
N ARG A 383 -27.89 -7.53 11.80
CA ARG A 383 -29.33 -7.39 11.46
C ARG A 383 -29.58 -6.49 10.24
N GLU A 384 -28.54 -5.88 9.71
CA GLU A 384 -28.63 -4.98 8.56
C GLU A 384 -28.88 -5.74 7.26
N ILE A 385 -28.25 -6.90 7.10
CA ILE A 385 -28.45 -7.80 5.96
C ILE A 385 -29.84 -8.43 6.03
N ARG A 386 -30.56 -8.38 4.91
CA ARG A 386 -31.93 -8.87 4.74
C ARG A 386 -32.06 -9.90 3.63
N THR A 387 -31.32 -9.71 2.56
CA THR A 387 -31.19 -10.68 1.48
C THR A 387 -29.73 -10.99 1.29
N LEU A 388 -29.46 -12.21 0.83
CA LEU A 388 -28.12 -12.71 0.55
C LEU A 388 -28.13 -13.32 -0.84
N SER A 389 -27.10 -13.09 -1.63
CA SER A 389 -26.91 -13.73 -2.93
C SER A 389 -25.51 -14.32 -3.06
N ILE A 390 -25.37 -15.37 -3.86
CA ILE A 390 -24.08 -15.97 -4.21
C ILE A 390 -23.98 -16.02 -5.72
N ASN A 391 -22.99 -15.33 -6.29
CA ASN A 391 -22.85 -15.15 -7.74
C ASN A 391 -24.19 -14.73 -8.39
N ASP A 392 -24.84 -13.72 -7.80
CA ASP A 392 -26.13 -13.16 -8.22
C ASP A 392 -27.37 -14.06 -8.04
N VAL A 393 -27.22 -15.25 -7.45
CA VAL A 393 -28.36 -16.12 -7.10
C VAL A 393 -28.78 -15.86 -5.66
N GLU A 394 -30.02 -15.42 -5.45
CA GLU A 394 -30.56 -15.16 -4.11
C GLU A 394 -30.69 -16.46 -3.29
N ILE A 395 -30.20 -16.42 -2.05
CA ILE A 395 -30.18 -17.54 -1.12
C ILE A 395 -31.17 -17.29 0.02
N PRO A 396 -32.07 -18.24 0.31
CA PRO A 396 -32.98 -18.13 1.44
C PRO A 396 -32.24 -18.04 2.78
N ILE A 397 -32.65 -17.10 3.62
CA ILE A 397 -32.16 -16.94 5.00
C ILE A 397 -33.27 -17.41 5.96
N ARG A 398 -32.93 -18.27 6.93
CA ARG A 398 -33.83 -18.73 8.00
C ARG A 398 -33.10 -18.64 9.34
N ASP A 399 -33.70 -17.95 10.31
CA ASP A 399 -33.10 -17.75 11.64
C ASP A 399 -31.66 -17.22 11.59
N ARG A 400 -31.42 -16.26 10.66
CA ARG A 400 -30.10 -15.69 10.32
C ARG A 400 -29.09 -16.69 9.75
N LYS A 401 -29.47 -17.93 9.49
CA LYS A 401 -28.63 -18.92 8.82
C LYS A 401 -29.01 -19.05 7.35
N PHE A 402 -28.05 -19.46 6.54
CA PHE A 402 -28.28 -19.77 5.14
C PHE A 402 -27.57 -21.07 4.77
N ILE A 403 -28.15 -21.77 3.80
CA ILE A 403 -27.57 -22.95 3.17
C ILE A 403 -27.66 -22.74 1.67
N ALA A 404 -26.52 -22.79 0.98
CA ALA A 404 -26.45 -22.66 -0.46
C ALA A 404 -25.65 -23.82 -1.04
N THR A 405 -26.11 -24.36 -2.16
CA THR A 405 -25.43 -25.45 -2.85
C THR A 405 -24.87 -24.92 -4.17
N VAL A 406 -23.54 -25.01 -4.33
CA VAL A 406 -22.83 -24.56 -5.53
C VAL A 406 -22.17 -25.72 -6.25
N ARG A 407 -21.93 -25.54 -7.55
CA ARG A 407 -21.27 -26.53 -8.41
C ARG A 407 -19.95 -25.97 -8.97
N PRO A 408 -18.82 -26.13 -8.26
CA PRO A 408 -17.53 -25.68 -8.76
C PRO A 408 -17.08 -26.47 -9.99
N ARG A 409 -16.50 -25.76 -10.96
CA ARG A 409 -15.81 -26.36 -12.11
C ARG A 409 -14.49 -26.95 -11.65
N LEU A 410 -13.90 -27.87 -12.42
CA LEU A 410 -12.52 -28.31 -12.16
C LEU A 410 -11.56 -27.12 -12.20
N GLY A 411 -10.59 -27.10 -11.30
CA GLY A 411 -9.66 -26.00 -11.11
C GLY A 411 -10.16 -24.92 -10.14
N LYS A 412 -9.69 -23.69 -10.32
CA LYS A 412 -9.98 -22.56 -9.43
C LYS A 412 -11.40 -22.04 -9.60
N ASN A 413 -12.04 -21.76 -8.48
CA ASN A 413 -13.38 -21.16 -8.44
C ASN A 413 -13.42 -20.07 -7.36
N SER A 414 -14.12 -18.98 -7.65
CA SER A 414 -14.45 -17.93 -6.69
C SER A 414 -15.96 -17.78 -6.60
N PHE A 415 -16.46 -17.76 -5.37
CA PHE A 415 -17.86 -17.50 -5.06
C PHE A 415 -17.95 -16.21 -4.25
N VAL A 416 -18.68 -15.23 -4.77
CA VAL A 416 -18.88 -13.95 -4.09
C VAL A 416 -20.26 -13.97 -3.44
N ILE A 417 -20.26 -13.82 -2.12
CA ILE A 417 -21.45 -13.76 -1.28
C ILE A 417 -21.75 -12.30 -0.99
N PHE A 418 -22.89 -11.78 -1.46
CA PHE A 418 -23.32 -10.41 -1.19
C PHE A 418 -24.42 -10.39 -0.13
N GLY A 419 -24.25 -9.56 0.89
CA GLY A 419 -25.30 -9.23 1.86
C GLY A 419 -25.90 -7.86 1.53
N HIS A 420 -27.21 -7.80 1.32
CA HIS A 420 -27.92 -6.56 1.00
C HIS A 420 -28.86 -6.12 2.12
N ASN A 421 -29.00 -4.81 2.31
CA ASN A 421 -29.96 -4.24 3.26
C ASN A 421 -31.39 -4.16 2.67
N ARG A 422 -32.34 -3.58 3.45
CA ARG A 422 -33.75 -3.40 3.01
C ARG A 422 -33.92 -2.56 1.73
N ARG A 423 -32.94 -1.73 1.39
CA ARG A 423 -32.94 -0.87 0.20
C ARG A 423 -32.24 -1.50 -0.99
N GLY A 424 -31.71 -2.73 -0.84
CA GLY A 424 -30.94 -3.43 -1.87
C GLY A 424 -29.46 -3.01 -1.92
N GLU A 425 -28.98 -2.17 -1.00
CA GLU A 425 -27.59 -1.72 -0.97
C GLU A 425 -26.70 -2.82 -0.37
N ILE A 426 -25.50 -3.00 -0.94
CA ILE A 426 -24.51 -3.98 -0.46
C ILE A 426 -23.94 -3.50 0.88
N VAL A 427 -24.11 -4.31 1.91
CA VAL A 427 -23.55 -4.12 3.27
C VAL A 427 -22.17 -4.77 3.35
N GLU A 428 -22.04 -5.98 2.79
CA GLU A 428 -20.81 -6.75 2.76
C GLU A 428 -20.75 -7.62 1.50
N ASN A 429 -19.52 -7.86 1.03
CA ASN A 429 -19.20 -8.93 0.10
C ASN A 429 -18.11 -9.83 0.68
N LYS A 430 -18.37 -11.13 0.75
CA LYS A 430 -17.39 -12.14 1.19
C LYS A 430 -17.00 -13.02 0.01
N VAL A 431 -15.71 -13.24 -0.18
CA VAL A 431 -15.19 -14.06 -1.29
C VAL A 431 -14.71 -15.39 -0.73
N VAL A 432 -15.30 -16.48 -1.20
CA VAL A 432 -14.87 -17.85 -0.87
C VAL A 432 -14.12 -18.40 -2.08
N LYS A 433 -12.84 -18.71 -1.91
CA LYS A 433 -12.01 -19.31 -2.95
C LYS A 433 -11.93 -20.80 -2.72
N MET A 434 -12.01 -21.59 -3.79
CA MET A 434 -11.77 -23.02 -3.71
C MET A 434 -11.09 -23.58 -4.96
N LEU A 435 -10.35 -24.66 -4.77
CA LEU A 435 -9.73 -25.43 -5.83
C LEU A 435 -10.41 -26.78 -5.91
N ARG A 436 -11.14 -27.05 -6.99
CA ARG A 436 -11.72 -28.37 -7.22
C ARG A 436 -10.74 -29.23 -8.00
N LEU A 437 -10.22 -30.27 -7.36
CA LEU A 437 -9.40 -31.29 -8.03
C LEU A 437 -10.29 -32.43 -8.53
N LYS A 438 -9.91 -33.00 -9.68
CA LYS A 438 -10.48 -34.25 -10.18
C LYS A 438 -9.95 -35.40 -9.31
N THR A 439 -10.82 -36.34 -8.94
CA THR A 439 -10.47 -37.53 -8.16
C THR A 439 -11.08 -38.78 -8.78
N PHE A 440 -10.61 -39.95 -8.36
CA PHE A 440 -10.98 -41.24 -8.95
C PHE A 440 -11.26 -42.28 -7.87
N GLY A 441 -12.25 -43.15 -8.10
CA GLY A 441 -12.73 -44.12 -7.11
C GLY A 441 -11.73 -45.24 -6.82
N ASP A 442 -10.83 -45.52 -7.76
CA ASP A 442 -9.77 -46.53 -7.67
C ASP A 442 -8.45 -45.98 -7.09
N ILE A 443 -8.41 -44.69 -6.71
CA ILE A 443 -7.22 -44.07 -6.09
C ILE A 443 -7.50 -43.79 -4.62
N GLY A 444 -7.03 -44.69 -3.76
CA GLY A 444 -7.12 -44.52 -2.31
C GLY A 444 -6.30 -43.32 -1.78
N PRO A 445 -6.63 -42.76 -0.60
CA PRO A 445 -5.95 -41.60 -0.03
C PRO A 445 -4.42 -41.74 0.14
N GLY A 446 -3.93 -42.97 0.34
CA GLY A 446 -2.50 -43.26 0.51
C GLY A 446 -1.78 -43.69 -0.77
N HIS A 447 -2.41 -43.61 -1.94
CA HIS A 447 -1.77 -44.00 -3.19
C HIS A 447 -0.61 -43.05 -3.52
N TRP A 448 0.58 -43.60 -3.78
CA TRP A 448 1.83 -42.83 -3.94
C TRP A 448 1.78 -41.78 -5.07
N ALA A 449 1.00 -42.04 -6.12
CA ALA A 449 0.82 -41.13 -7.25
C ALA A 449 -0.46 -40.27 -7.18
N LYS A 450 -1.19 -40.28 -6.05
CA LYS A 450 -2.50 -39.61 -5.94
C LYS A 450 -2.43 -38.13 -6.35
N GLU A 451 -1.54 -37.37 -5.72
CA GLU A 451 -1.42 -35.93 -5.96
C GLU A 451 -1.09 -35.60 -7.44
N PRO A 452 -0.04 -36.18 -8.06
CA PRO A 452 0.25 -35.99 -9.48
C PRO A 452 -0.94 -36.35 -10.38
N ILE A 453 -1.61 -37.47 -10.13
CA ILE A 453 -2.75 -37.93 -10.95
C ILE A 453 -3.89 -36.91 -10.88
N GLU A 454 -4.28 -36.49 -9.68
CA GLU A 454 -5.37 -35.52 -9.51
C GLU A 454 -5.03 -34.16 -10.14
N GLN A 455 -3.78 -33.71 -10.01
CA GLN A 455 -3.32 -32.45 -10.58
C GLN A 455 -3.36 -32.46 -12.11
N ILE A 456 -2.72 -33.44 -12.76
CA ILE A 456 -2.66 -33.49 -14.22
C ILE A 456 -4.03 -33.80 -14.85
N ALA A 457 -4.87 -34.58 -14.17
CA ALA A 457 -6.22 -34.86 -14.62
C ALA A 457 -7.12 -33.62 -14.50
N THR A 458 -6.93 -32.82 -13.46
CA THR A 458 -7.59 -31.50 -13.33
C THR A 458 -7.16 -30.55 -14.45
N LEU A 459 -5.90 -30.61 -14.87
CA LEU A 459 -5.36 -29.84 -15.99
C LEU A 459 -5.77 -30.39 -17.37
N GLY A 460 -6.45 -31.53 -17.44
CA GLY A 460 -6.86 -32.18 -18.68
C GLY A 460 -5.70 -32.76 -19.49
N VAL A 461 -4.56 -33.04 -18.84
CA VAL A 461 -3.40 -33.67 -19.49
C VAL A 461 -3.62 -35.16 -19.67
N MET A 462 -4.11 -35.83 -18.62
CA MET A 462 -4.54 -37.23 -18.66
C MET A 462 -6.02 -37.33 -18.33
N GLU A 463 -6.71 -38.24 -18.98
CA GLU A 463 -8.14 -38.48 -18.81
C GLU A 463 -8.38 -39.83 -18.10
N GLU A 464 -9.61 -40.03 -17.62
CA GLU A 464 -10.05 -41.31 -17.07
C GLU A 464 -10.24 -42.34 -18.19
N VAL A 465 -10.00 -43.60 -17.88
CA VAL A 465 -10.18 -44.69 -18.85
C VAL A 465 -11.66 -45.09 -18.92
N GLU A 466 -12.29 -45.13 -17.75
CA GLU A 466 -13.71 -45.35 -17.57
C GLU A 466 -14.26 -44.31 -16.59
N ALA A 467 -15.56 -44.05 -16.61
CA ALA A 467 -16.18 -43.03 -15.79
C ALA A 467 -15.81 -43.19 -14.30
N GLY A 468 -15.02 -42.24 -13.78
CA GLY A 468 -14.53 -42.25 -12.40
C GLY A 468 -13.36 -43.19 -12.08
N LEU A 469 -12.77 -43.87 -13.07
CA LEU A 469 -11.63 -44.79 -12.90
C LEU A 469 -10.39 -44.32 -13.68
N PHE A 470 -9.29 -44.11 -12.97
CA PHE A 470 -8.02 -43.71 -13.60
C PHE A 470 -7.18 -44.88 -14.10
N MET A 471 -7.29 -46.02 -13.42
CA MET A 471 -6.52 -47.26 -13.61
C MET A 471 -5.00 -47.05 -13.46
N PRO A 472 -4.49 -46.72 -12.25
CA PRO A 472 -3.11 -46.28 -12.05
C PRO A 472 -2.04 -47.34 -12.41
N ASP A 473 -2.35 -48.62 -12.25
CA ASP A 473 -1.41 -49.73 -12.47
C ASP A 473 -1.48 -50.33 -13.87
N GLU A 474 -2.42 -49.88 -14.72
CA GLU A 474 -2.51 -50.34 -16.11
C GLU A 474 -1.32 -49.86 -16.94
N GLU A 475 -0.85 -50.72 -17.82
CA GLU A 475 0.22 -50.41 -18.76
C GLU A 475 -0.26 -49.42 -19.84
N LEU A 476 0.59 -48.47 -20.21
CA LEU A 476 0.28 -47.53 -21.28
C LEU A 476 0.66 -48.08 -22.63
N TYR A 477 -0.26 -48.00 -23.59
CA TYR A 477 0.12 -48.14 -24.99
C TYR A 477 0.98 -46.95 -25.43
N ARG A 478 1.92 -47.22 -26.34
CA ARG A 478 2.83 -46.20 -26.87
C ARG A 478 2.10 -45.03 -27.54
N ALA A 479 0.94 -45.29 -28.16
CA ALA A 479 0.08 -44.23 -28.69
C ALA A 479 -0.50 -43.34 -27.59
N ASP A 480 -0.92 -43.91 -26.46
CA ASP A 480 -1.53 -43.16 -25.35
C ASP A 480 -0.53 -42.23 -24.69
N ALA A 481 0.66 -42.73 -24.37
CA ALA A 481 1.76 -41.91 -23.84
C ALA A 481 2.11 -40.75 -24.79
N LEU A 482 2.11 -40.98 -26.10
CA LEU A 482 2.34 -39.90 -27.08
C LEU A 482 1.22 -38.85 -27.04
N MET A 483 -0.04 -39.26 -26.97
CA MET A 483 -1.17 -38.33 -26.93
C MET A 483 -1.14 -37.46 -25.68
N ASP A 484 -0.84 -38.03 -24.51
CA ASP A 484 -0.72 -37.27 -23.26
C ASP A 484 0.42 -36.24 -23.34
N MET A 485 1.56 -36.58 -23.94
CA MET A 485 2.66 -35.64 -24.21
C MET A 485 2.29 -34.55 -25.23
N LEU A 486 1.48 -34.86 -26.25
CA LEU A 486 0.98 -33.86 -27.21
C LEU A 486 0.01 -32.88 -26.55
N ARG A 487 -0.83 -33.35 -25.60
CA ARG A 487 -1.68 -32.50 -24.77
C ARG A 487 -0.85 -31.52 -23.94
N VAL A 488 0.26 -31.98 -23.35
CA VAL A 488 1.21 -31.11 -22.63
C VAL A 488 1.76 -30.00 -23.54
N LYS A 489 2.21 -30.34 -24.76
CA LYS A 489 2.71 -29.33 -25.72
C LYS A 489 1.63 -28.51 -26.43
N LYS A 490 0.34 -28.82 -26.23
CA LYS A 490 -0.80 -28.22 -26.94
C LYS A 490 -0.63 -28.25 -28.47
N VAL A 491 -0.13 -29.38 -28.99
CA VAL A 491 0.10 -29.57 -30.42
C VAL A 491 -1.23 -29.84 -31.12
N ALA A 492 -1.57 -29.03 -32.12
CA ALA A 492 -2.71 -29.30 -32.98
C ALA A 492 -2.38 -30.45 -33.94
N THR A 493 -3.34 -31.35 -34.15
CA THR A 493 -3.24 -32.42 -35.14
C THR A 493 -3.83 -31.97 -36.48
N GLU A 494 -3.20 -32.39 -37.57
CA GLU A 494 -3.63 -32.12 -38.95
C GLU A 494 -4.09 -33.43 -39.62
N GLU A 495 -4.89 -33.32 -40.69
CA GLU A 495 -5.27 -34.49 -41.49
C GLU A 495 -4.03 -35.11 -42.16
N VAL A 496 -3.92 -36.45 -42.08
CA VAL A 496 -2.75 -37.18 -42.57
C VAL A 496 -3.03 -37.75 -43.95
N VAL A 497 -2.36 -37.21 -44.97
CA VAL A 497 -2.41 -37.76 -46.34
C VAL A 497 -1.46 -38.95 -46.48
N THR A 498 -0.31 -38.92 -45.80
CA THR A 498 0.71 -39.97 -45.84
C THR A 498 1.34 -40.14 -44.46
N SER A 499 1.35 -41.37 -43.95
CA SER A 499 1.92 -41.68 -42.64
C SER A 499 3.46 -41.77 -42.69
N PRO A 500 4.18 -41.28 -41.67
CA PRO A 500 5.63 -41.45 -41.58
C PRO A 500 6.07 -42.87 -41.22
N PHE A 501 5.15 -43.76 -40.81
CA PHE A 501 5.44 -45.13 -40.39
C PHE A 501 4.62 -46.16 -41.16
N THR A 502 5.19 -47.34 -41.38
CA THR A 502 4.58 -48.38 -42.24
C THR A 502 3.42 -49.14 -41.58
N ASP A 503 3.34 -49.11 -40.25
CA ASP A 503 2.34 -49.81 -39.44
C ASP A 503 1.20 -48.91 -38.93
N VAL A 504 1.20 -47.63 -39.32
CA VAL A 504 0.11 -46.67 -39.04
C VAL A 504 -0.46 -46.20 -40.37
N LYS A 505 -1.72 -46.52 -40.67
CA LYS A 505 -2.38 -46.12 -41.91
C LYS A 505 -2.95 -44.72 -41.77
N ALA A 506 -2.99 -43.95 -42.86
CA ALA A 506 -3.54 -42.59 -42.87
C ALA A 506 -4.98 -42.47 -42.33
N LYS A 507 -5.78 -43.54 -42.43
CA LYS A 507 -7.17 -43.60 -41.92
C LYS A 507 -7.28 -44.06 -40.47
N ASP A 508 -6.19 -44.48 -39.83
CA ASP A 508 -6.21 -44.88 -38.43
C ASP A 508 -6.41 -43.63 -37.57
N TRP A 509 -7.26 -43.71 -36.55
CA TRP A 509 -7.57 -42.55 -35.70
C TRP A 509 -6.33 -42.00 -34.96
N VAL A 510 -5.32 -42.85 -34.71
CA VAL A 510 -4.04 -42.46 -34.11
C VAL A 510 -3.11 -41.73 -35.10
N ALA A 511 -3.34 -41.83 -36.41
CA ALA A 511 -2.41 -41.32 -37.41
C ALA A 511 -2.10 -39.81 -37.27
N PRO A 512 -3.09 -38.93 -37.02
CA PRO A 512 -2.83 -37.50 -36.81
C PRO A 512 -1.90 -37.23 -35.62
N PHE A 513 -2.05 -37.98 -34.53
CA PHE A 513 -1.21 -37.85 -33.32
C PHE A 513 0.21 -38.35 -33.58
N VAL A 514 0.34 -39.52 -34.22
CA VAL A 514 1.64 -40.09 -34.57
C VAL A 514 2.42 -39.19 -35.53
N ALA A 515 1.75 -38.63 -36.54
CA ALA A 515 2.35 -37.67 -37.46
C ALA A 515 2.80 -36.38 -36.75
N ALA A 516 1.97 -35.84 -35.85
CA ALA A 516 2.32 -34.67 -35.04
C ALA A 516 3.50 -34.94 -34.09
N GLY A 517 3.53 -36.11 -33.45
CA GLY A 517 4.63 -36.57 -32.60
C GLY A 517 5.95 -36.68 -33.36
N HIS A 518 5.90 -37.17 -34.60
CA HIS A 518 7.07 -37.23 -35.48
C HIS A 518 7.53 -35.84 -35.93
N LYS A 519 6.60 -34.98 -36.38
CA LYS A 519 6.86 -33.58 -36.79
C LYS A 519 7.47 -32.73 -35.68
N THR A 520 7.12 -33.01 -34.42
CA THR A 520 7.64 -32.31 -33.23
C THR A 520 8.84 -33.00 -32.58
N GLU A 521 9.37 -34.04 -33.22
CA GLU A 521 10.51 -34.86 -32.78
C GLU A 521 10.34 -35.52 -31.40
N LEU A 522 9.11 -35.62 -30.90
CA LEU A 522 8.81 -36.40 -29.68
C LEU A 522 9.11 -37.89 -29.93
N VAL A 523 8.77 -38.38 -31.11
CA VAL A 523 8.97 -39.77 -31.52
C VAL A 523 9.71 -39.85 -32.85
N LYS A 524 10.62 -40.82 -32.98
CA LYS A 524 11.38 -41.11 -34.21
C LYS A 524 10.98 -42.45 -34.86
N GLY A 525 10.11 -43.22 -34.21
CA GLY A 525 9.83 -44.62 -34.55
C GLY A 525 11.00 -45.56 -34.28
N TYR A 526 10.84 -46.80 -34.73
CA TYR A 526 11.84 -47.85 -34.64
C TYR A 526 12.68 -47.92 -35.93
N PRO A 527 13.87 -48.56 -35.91
CA PRO A 527 14.74 -48.68 -37.09
C PRO A 527 14.09 -49.41 -38.29
N ASP A 528 13.03 -50.18 -38.06
CA ASP A 528 12.25 -50.88 -39.08
C ASP A 528 11.13 -50.03 -39.70
N LEU A 529 11.13 -48.72 -39.45
CA LEU A 529 10.13 -47.74 -39.91
C LEU A 529 8.73 -47.95 -39.32
N THR A 530 8.63 -48.64 -38.18
CA THR A 530 7.37 -48.81 -37.44
C THR A 530 7.24 -47.84 -36.26
N PHE A 531 6.01 -47.54 -35.83
CA PHE A 531 5.71 -46.81 -34.60
C PHE A 531 5.27 -47.73 -33.45
N ARG A 532 4.54 -48.80 -33.76
CA ARG A 532 3.95 -49.80 -32.85
C ARG A 532 2.96 -49.18 -31.84
N PRO A 533 1.86 -48.57 -32.32
CA PRO A 533 0.94 -47.80 -31.46
C PRO A 533 0.31 -48.61 -30.33
N TRP A 534 0.05 -49.90 -30.56
CA TRP A 534 -0.67 -50.80 -29.64
C TRP A 534 0.25 -51.68 -28.81
N ASN A 535 1.56 -51.43 -28.82
CA ASN A 535 2.47 -52.08 -27.89
C ASN A 535 2.53 -51.27 -26.60
N SER A 536 2.53 -51.95 -25.45
CA SER A 536 2.86 -51.31 -24.18
C SER A 536 4.23 -50.65 -24.29
N ILE A 537 4.33 -49.39 -23.86
CA ILE A 537 5.59 -48.67 -23.82
C ILE A 537 6.39 -49.09 -22.59
N ASN A 538 7.67 -49.39 -22.77
CA ASN A 538 8.54 -49.64 -21.62
C ASN A 538 9.04 -48.33 -20.99
N ARG A 539 9.47 -48.41 -19.74
CA ARG A 539 9.87 -47.24 -18.94
C ARG A 539 11.00 -46.45 -19.59
N VAL A 540 12.00 -47.10 -20.19
CA VAL A 540 13.07 -46.37 -20.89
C VAL A 540 12.55 -45.58 -22.09
N GLU A 541 11.65 -46.16 -22.88
CA GLU A 541 11.06 -45.48 -24.03
C GLU A 541 10.22 -44.27 -23.61
N GLY A 542 9.41 -44.41 -22.55
CA GLY A 542 8.63 -43.32 -21.99
C GLY A 542 9.51 -42.17 -21.49
N VAL A 543 10.60 -42.49 -20.78
CA VAL A 543 11.58 -41.50 -20.31
C VAL A 543 12.23 -40.74 -21.45
N ILE A 544 12.63 -41.43 -22.52
CA ILE A 544 13.21 -40.77 -23.71
C ILE A 544 12.21 -39.82 -24.36
N MET A 545 10.93 -40.20 -24.43
CA MET A 545 9.90 -39.30 -24.95
C MET A 545 9.70 -38.09 -24.04
N ALA A 546 9.73 -38.28 -22.71
CA ALA A 546 9.60 -37.21 -21.73
C ALA A 546 10.79 -36.25 -21.70
N THR A 547 12.03 -36.73 -21.90
CA THR A 547 13.21 -35.88 -22.00
C THR A 547 13.13 -34.98 -23.23
N ARG A 548 12.67 -35.52 -24.38
CA ARG A 548 12.41 -34.75 -25.61
C ARG A 548 11.26 -33.75 -25.44
N LEU A 549 10.19 -34.15 -24.75
CA LEU A 549 9.06 -33.28 -24.45
C LEU A 549 9.51 -31.97 -23.79
N SER A 550 10.42 -32.08 -22.83
CA SER A 550 10.88 -30.96 -22.01
C SER A 550 12.22 -30.38 -22.47
N SER A 551 12.82 -30.95 -23.52
CA SER A 551 14.15 -30.59 -24.03
C SER A 551 15.20 -30.56 -22.90
N LEU A 552 15.24 -31.63 -22.10
CA LEU A 552 16.19 -31.72 -20.99
C LEU A 552 17.62 -31.80 -21.51
N ASP A 553 18.53 -31.08 -20.83
CA ASP A 553 19.95 -31.15 -21.14
C ASP A 553 20.50 -32.53 -20.75
N GLU A 554 21.15 -33.19 -21.71
CA GLU A 554 21.74 -34.52 -21.54
C GLU A 554 23.18 -34.40 -21.00
N PRO A 555 23.43 -34.72 -19.71
CA PRO A 555 24.74 -34.52 -19.12
C PRO A 555 25.75 -35.58 -19.55
N ASP A 556 27.03 -35.28 -19.36
CA ASP A 556 28.06 -36.31 -19.37
C ASP A 556 27.97 -37.15 -18.10
N VAL A 557 27.80 -38.46 -18.27
CA VAL A 557 27.51 -39.39 -17.18
C VAL A 557 28.83 -39.93 -16.59
N GLN A 558 29.21 -39.44 -15.41
CA GLN A 558 30.39 -39.91 -14.67
C GLN A 558 30.05 -41.08 -13.73
N GLU A 559 28.86 -41.07 -13.15
CA GLU A 559 28.36 -42.09 -12.23
C GLU A 559 27.06 -42.70 -12.78
N ARG A 560 26.84 -43.99 -12.51
CA ARG A 560 25.63 -44.67 -12.98
C ARG A 560 24.39 -44.07 -12.29
N PRO A 561 23.31 -43.76 -13.03
CA PRO A 561 22.13 -43.15 -12.43
C PRO A 561 21.35 -44.14 -11.54
N TYR A 562 21.44 -45.44 -11.79
CA TYR A 562 20.83 -46.51 -10.98
C TYR A 562 21.72 -47.77 -11.03
N GLU A 563 21.57 -48.64 -10.04
CA GLU A 563 22.36 -49.89 -9.86
C GLU A 563 22.28 -50.81 -11.11
N ASP A 564 21.08 -50.96 -11.67
CA ASP A 564 20.78 -51.82 -12.81
C ASP A 564 21.06 -51.18 -14.18
N ILE A 565 21.55 -49.93 -14.21
CA ILE A 565 21.92 -49.22 -15.45
C ILE A 565 23.43 -49.29 -15.65
N MET A 566 23.85 -50.15 -16.58
CA MET A 566 25.26 -50.27 -16.96
C MET A 566 25.79 -48.97 -17.59
N GLY A 567 27.07 -48.65 -17.37
CA GLY A 567 27.68 -47.40 -17.86
C GLY A 567 27.69 -47.20 -19.39
N ARG A 568 27.41 -48.25 -20.17
CA ARG A 568 27.26 -48.18 -21.65
C ARG A 568 25.82 -48.39 -22.11
N TYR A 569 24.85 -48.27 -21.21
CA TYR A 569 23.45 -48.38 -21.58
C TYR A 569 23.08 -47.27 -22.56
N TRP A 570 22.41 -47.61 -23.65
CA TRP A 570 22.22 -46.72 -24.81
C TRP A 570 21.41 -45.45 -24.48
N ALA A 571 20.53 -45.51 -23.48
CA ALA A 571 19.72 -44.38 -23.01
C ALA A 571 20.22 -43.76 -21.69
N ILE A 572 21.49 -44.00 -21.33
CA ILE A 572 22.00 -43.60 -20.01
C ILE A 572 21.94 -42.08 -19.79
N LYS A 573 22.14 -41.29 -20.86
CA LYS A 573 22.10 -39.82 -20.78
C LYS A 573 20.69 -39.31 -20.49
N GLU A 574 19.70 -39.83 -21.19
CA GLU A 574 18.29 -39.48 -21.02
C GLU A 574 17.76 -39.91 -19.64
N ILE A 575 18.11 -41.12 -19.18
CA ILE A 575 17.77 -41.58 -17.82
C ILE A 575 18.39 -40.66 -16.76
N THR A 576 19.64 -40.25 -16.96
CA THR A 576 20.35 -39.36 -16.03
C THR A 576 19.71 -37.97 -15.99
N ALA A 577 19.40 -37.39 -17.15
CA ALA A 577 18.72 -36.11 -17.27
C ALA A 577 17.34 -36.13 -16.60
N ALA A 578 16.54 -37.17 -16.85
CA ALA A 578 15.22 -37.35 -16.22
C ALA A 578 15.30 -37.51 -14.70
N LYS A 579 16.30 -38.26 -14.19
CA LYS A 579 16.54 -38.40 -12.75
C LYS A 579 16.90 -37.06 -12.12
N GLN A 580 17.83 -36.31 -12.71
CA GLN A 580 18.26 -34.99 -12.21
C GLN A 580 17.13 -33.96 -12.24
N ALA A 581 16.28 -34.01 -13.26
CA ALA A 581 15.08 -33.17 -13.36
C ALA A 581 13.93 -33.61 -12.44
N GLY A 582 14.07 -34.74 -11.73
CA GLY A 582 13.08 -35.23 -10.77
C GLY A 582 11.91 -36.02 -11.37
N TYR A 583 11.96 -36.38 -12.65
CA TYR A 583 10.86 -37.07 -13.36
C TYR A 583 10.70 -38.51 -12.87
N LEU A 584 11.74 -39.05 -12.23
CA LEU A 584 11.84 -40.43 -11.77
C LEU A 584 11.77 -40.53 -10.24
N SER A 585 11.06 -39.62 -9.58
CA SER A 585 10.97 -39.58 -8.10
C SER A 585 10.30 -40.82 -7.49
N PHE A 586 9.58 -41.61 -8.28
CA PHE A 586 8.97 -42.87 -7.88
C PHE A 586 9.94 -44.06 -7.95
N VAL A 587 11.11 -43.88 -8.56
CA VAL A 587 12.14 -44.92 -8.69
C VAL A 587 13.09 -44.84 -7.50
N LEU A 588 13.08 -45.86 -6.64
CA LEU A 588 13.88 -45.88 -5.41
C LEU A 588 15.32 -46.36 -5.65
N GLU A 589 15.50 -47.61 -6.06
CA GLU A 589 16.83 -48.25 -6.17
C GLU A 589 17.19 -48.61 -7.62
N ASN A 590 16.35 -49.41 -8.28
CA ASN A 590 16.56 -49.91 -9.65
C ASN A 590 15.57 -49.27 -10.61
N PHE A 591 16.04 -48.89 -11.81
CA PHE A 591 15.23 -48.26 -12.84
C PHE A 591 14.38 -49.23 -13.64
N TYR A 592 14.76 -50.50 -13.75
CA TYR A 592 14.10 -51.55 -14.53
C TYR A 592 13.71 -51.09 -15.95
N PRO A 593 14.68 -50.84 -16.85
CA PRO A 593 14.40 -50.16 -18.12
C PRO A 593 13.43 -50.90 -19.05
N LYS A 594 13.29 -52.22 -18.91
CA LYS A 594 12.38 -53.05 -19.71
C LYS A 594 10.98 -53.22 -19.09
N GLN A 595 10.76 -52.73 -17.87
CA GLN A 595 9.45 -52.76 -17.23
C GLN A 595 8.49 -51.90 -18.04
N MET A 596 7.22 -52.32 -18.17
CA MET A 596 6.19 -51.52 -18.82
C MET A 596 5.85 -50.30 -17.97
N LEU A 597 5.67 -49.16 -18.62
CA LEU A 597 5.31 -47.90 -17.97
C LEU A 597 3.82 -47.93 -17.62
N THR A 598 3.49 -47.66 -16.36
CA THR A 598 2.09 -47.58 -15.92
C THR A 598 1.54 -46.17 -16.06
N ARG A 599 0.22 -46.04 -16.05
CA ARG A 599 -0.47 -44.73 -16.07
C ARG A 599 -0.08 -43.84 -14.89
N ALA A 600 0.12 -44.41 -13.70
CA ALA A 600 0.60 -43.67 -12.54
C ALA A 600 2.03 -43.16 -12.70
N GLU A 601 2.92 -43.96 -13.29
CA GLU A 601 4.30 -43.53 -13.55
C GLU A 601 4.36 -42.40 -14.57
N ASP A 602 3.60 -42.51 -15.66
CA ASP A 602 3.50 -41.44 -16.67
C ASP A 602 2.89 -40.16 -16.07
N ALA A 603 1.88 -40.29 -15.21
CA ALA A 603 1.32 -39.16 -14.49
C ALA A 603 2.37 -38.38 -13.69
N VAL A 604 3.24 -39.11 -12.96
CA VAL A 604 4.35 -38.49 -12.23
C VAL A 604 5.34 -37.83 -13.18
N ILE A 605 5.75 -38.52 -14.24
CA ILE A 605 6.68 -37.98 -15.25
C ILE A 605 6.14 -36.69 -15.86
N LEU A 606 4.89 -36.68 -16.32
CA LEU A 606 4.27 -35.52 -16.97
C LEU A 606 4.07 -34.35 -16.00
N SER A 607 3.73 -34.63 -14.72
CA SER A 607 3.59 -33.59 -13.69
C SER A 607 4.87 -32.78 -13.46
N LYS A 608 6.04 -33.39 -13.71
CA LYS A 608 7.35 -32.74 -13.57
C LYS A 608 7.79 -31.99 -14.82
N SER A 609 7.08 -32.15 -15.94
CA SER A 609 7.38 -31.37 -17.14
C SER A 609 7.32 -29.87 -16.86
N LYS A 610 8.24 -29.09 -17.45
CA LYS A 610 8.34 -27.64 -17.22
C LYS A 610 7.03 -26.90 -17.43
N TYR A 611 6.24 -27.33 -18.42
CA TYR A 611 4.94 -26.72 -18.70
C TYR A 611 3.88 -27.10 -17.65
N VAL A 612 3.77 -28.39 -17.32
CA VAL A 612 2.73 -28.88 -16.40
C VAL A 612 3.03 -28.45 -14.97
N SER A 613 4.28 -28.57 -14.50
CA SER A 613 4.68 -28.09 -13.16
C SER A 613 4.34 -26.62 -12.96
N LYS A 614 4.65 -25.76 -13.94
CA LYS A 614 4.23 -24.35 -13.91
C LYS A 614 2.72 -24.19 -13.82
N LYS A 615 1.94 -25.00 -14.56
CA LYS A 615 0.48 -24.97 -14.51
C LYS A 615 -0.08 -25.47 -13.17
N ILE A 616 0.58 -26.45 -12.55
CA ILE A 616 0.27 -26.92 -11.20
C ILE A 616 0.55 -25.79 -10.21
N ASP A 617 1.72 -25.14 -10.27
CA ASP A 617 2.06 -24.01 -9.41
C ASP A 617 1.04 -22.87 -9.56
N GLU A 618 0.69 -22.53 -10.80
CA GLU A 618 -0.36 -21.55 -11.10
C GLU A 618 -1.72 -21.99 -10.53
N MET A 619 -2.08 -23.27 -10.59
CA MET A 619 -3.34 -23.81 -10.05
C MET A 619 -3.37 -23.85 -8.52
N MET A 620 -2.24 -24.10 -7.87
CA MET A 620 -2.11 -24.20 -6.41
C MET A 620 -1.91 -22.83 -5.73
N ASN A 621 -1.59 -21.78 -6.49
CA ASN A 621 -1.39 -20.43 -5.95
C ASN A 621 -2.72 -19.71 -5.69
N TRP A 622 -3.09 -19.46 -4.43
CA TRP A 622 -4.35 -18.82 -4.03
C TRP A 622 -4.45 -17.30 -4.32
N GLY A 623 -3.35 -16.64 -4.69
CA GLY A 623 -3.26 -15.20 -4.88
C GLY A 623 -3.78 -14.69 -6.24
N GLU A 624 -3.80 -15.54 -7.27
CA GLU A 624 -4.02 -15.11 -8.66
C GLU A 624 -4.99 -16.07 -9.41
N GLY A 625 -5.61 -15.63 -10.52
CA GLY A 625 -6.26 -16.51 -11.49
C GLY A 625 -7.58 -17.20 -11.08
N TYR A 626 -8.41 -16.54 -10.27
CA TYR A 626 -9.75 -17.00 -9.88
C TYR A 626 -10.88 -16.36 -10.68
#